data_AF-A0A2W5YF39-F1
#
_entry.id   AF-A0A2W5YF39-F1
#
_cell.length_a   1.000
_cell.length_b   1.000
_cell.length_c   1.000
_cell.angle_alpha   90.00
_cell.angle_beta   90.00
_cell.angle_gamma   90.00
#
_symmetry.space_group_name_H-M   'P 1'
#
loop_
_entity.id
_entity.type
_entity.pdbx_description
1 polymer ?
#
loop_
_entity_poly.entity_id
_entity_poly.type
_entity_poly.pdbx_seq_one_letter_code
_entity_poly.pdbx_strand_id
1 'polypeptide(L)'
;MSDELGQLADSALKERVERLMAQMRPLEAELGQLRAERDGCLVELRRRDRLRSMERRKSVKLDMRAGNLVSMEALIAAAAEGSFDDYRFNLKTGGEVRLGFPGARQQTIAFTDGKQIVQARDFQQAADLFAAGWELGGPGRPGVRVHFPGTRQERLSPAADVFATGAKVAEETSDGVA
;
A
#
# COMPACT_ATOMS: atom_id res chain seq x y z
N MET A 1 -1.98 -3.09 51.46
CA MET A 1 -1.65 -1.96 50.57
C MET A 1 -2.31 -0.66 51.02
N SER A 2 -3.59 -0.33 50.72
CA SER A 2 -4.17 0.98 51.12
C SER A 2 -4.37 1.16 52.63
N ASP A 3 -4.78 0.12 53.36
CA ASP A 3 -4.93 0.18 54.83
C ASP A 3 -3.58 0.28 55.57
N GLU A 4 -2.48 -0.18 54.97
CA GLU A 4 -1.14 -0.06 55.55
C GLU A 4 -0.54 1.34 55.32
N LEU A 5 -0.87 1.98 54.19
CA LEU A 5 -0.43 3.35 53.89
C LEU A 5 -1.15 4.37 54.79
N GLY A 6 -2.43 4.12 55.13
CA GLY A 6 -3.21 4.98 56.03
C GLY A 6 -2.75 4.98 57.49
N GLN A 7 -1.90 4.03 57.89
CA GLN A 7 -1.36 3.91 59.25
C GLN A 7 0.06 4.48 59.41
N LEU A 8 0.69 4.92 58.32
CA LEU A 8 2.04 5.50 58.35
C LEU A 8 1.98 6.99 58.69
N ALA A 9 2.91 7.45 59.51
CA ALA A 9 3.12 8.88 59.72
C ALA A 9 3.60 9.56 58.42
N ASP A 10 3.24 10.84 58.25
CA ASP A 10 3.56 11.64 57.05
C ASP A 10 5.06 11.63 56.68
N SER A 11 5.95 11.63 57.67
CA SER A 11 7.40 11.57 57.45
C SER A 11 7.84 10.23 56.84
N ALA A 12 7.29 9.12 57.34
CA ALA A 12 7.58 7.78 56.81
C ALA A 12 7.02 7.59 55.39
N LEU A 13 5.87 8.19 55.09
CA LEU A 13 5.32 8.24 53.72
C LEU A 13 6.23 9.03 52.78
N LYS A 14 6.71 10.22 53.18
CA LYS A 14 7.65 11.02 52.38
C LYS A 14 8.95 10.25 52.09
N GLU A 15 9.54 9.61 53.10
CA GLU A 15 10.73 8.77 52.92
C GLU A 15 10.46 7.55 52.01
N ARG A 16 9.25 6.98 52.04
CA ARG A 16 8.86 5.89 51.13
C ARG A 16 8.75 6.40 49.70
N VAL A 17 8.15 7.57 49.47
CA VAL A 17 8.06 8.20 48.15
C VAL A 17 9.45 8.49 47.59
N GLU A 18 10.35 9.10 48.36
CA GLU A 18 11.72 9.39 47.93
C GLU A 18 12.49 8.11 47.56
N ARG A 19 12.33 7.03 48.33
CA ARG A 19 12.92 5.72 47.99
C ARG A 19 12.35 5.15 46.70
N LEU A 20 11.04 5.21 46.50
CA LEU A 20 10.40 4.74 45.26
C LEU A 20 10.86 5.56 44.06
N MET A 21 10.93 6.89 44.18
CA MET A 21 11.48 7.76 43.14
C MET A 21 12.94 7.42 42.84
N ALA A 22 13.76 7.17 43.87
CA ALA A 22 15.13 6.74 43.69
C ALA A 22 15.25 5.39 42.96
N GLN A 23 14.33 4.46 43.21
CA GLN A 23 14.24 3.17 42.50
C GLN A 23 13.74 3.34 41.06
N MET A 24 12.84 4.28 40.80
CA MET A 24 12.31 4.55 39.46
C MET A 24 13.33 5.21 38.54
N ARG A 25 14.16 6.14 39.05
CA ARG A 25 15.16 6.87 38.25
C ARG A 25 16.03 5.99 37.32
N PRO A 26 16.68 4.90 37.79
CA PRO A 26 17.47 4.06 36.90
C PRO A 26 16.60 3.33 35.86
N LEU A 27 15.40 2.87 36.22
CA LEU A 27 14.49 2.21 35.28
C LEU A 27 13.98 3.17 34.19
N GLU A 28 13.72 4.43 34.54
CA GLU A 28 13.35 5.46 33.57
C GLU A 28 14.51 5.76 32.62
N ALA A 29 15.75 5.75 33.11
CA ALA A 29 16.95 5.91 32.29
C ALA A 29 17.12 4.73 31.31
N GLU A 30 16.98 3.49 31.80
CA GLU A 30 17.03 2.27 30.98
C GLU A 30 15.93 2.26 29.92
N LEU A 31 14.69 2.59 30.30
CA LEU A 31 13.57 2.70 29.37
C LEU A 31 13.81 3.80 28.33
N GLY A 32 14.45 4.91 28.73
CA GLY A 32 14.90 5.97 27.83
C GLY A 32 15.89 5.46 26.78
N GLN A 33 16.87 4.65 27.19
CA GLN A 33 17.84 4.03 26.27
C GLN A 33 17.16 3.08 25.28
N LEU A 34 16.30 2.18 25.75
CA LEU A 34 15.57 1.25 24.89
C LEU A 34 14.66 1.98 23.88
N ARG A 35 14.03 3.08 24.28
CA ARG A 35 13.25 3.93 23.36
C ARG A 35 14.13 4.56 22.29
N ALA A 36 15.31 5.07 22.66
CA ALA A 36 16.25 5.64 21.71
C ALA A 36 16.75 4.59 20.70
N GLU A 37 17.07 3.39 21.17
CA GLU A 37 17.47 2.26 20.31
C GLU A 37 16.35 1.86 19.34
N ARG A 38 15.12 1.69 19.85
CA ARG A 38 13.94 1.44 19.01
C ARG A 38 13.78 2.51 17.94
N ASP A 39 13.90 3.77 18.32
CA ASP A 39 13.71 4.88 17.38
C ASP A 39 14.81 4.91 16.32
N GLY A 40 16.05 4.57 16.68
CA GLY A 40 17.15 4.33 15.75
C GLY A 40 16.82 3.23 14.73
N CYS A 41 16.31 2.08 15.19
CA CYS A 41 15.86 0.99 14.33
C CYS A 41 14.72 1.43 13.39
N LEU A 42 13.72 2.17 13.89
CA LEU A 42 12.61 2.67 13.08
C LEU A 42 13.06 3.69 12.01
N VAL A 43 14.09 4.51 12.30
CA VAL A 43 14.69 5.40 11.31
C VAL A 43 15.36 4.61 10.19
N GLU A 44 16.15 3.60 10.54
CA GLU A 44 16.85 2.77 9.55
C GLU A 44 15.88 1.92 8.72
N LEU A 45 14.82 1.36 9.32
CA LEU A 45 13.75 0.67 8.58
C LEU A 45 13.12 1.60 7.53
N ARG A 46 12.73 2.81 7.93
CA ARG A 46 12.16 3.81 7.01
C ARG A 46 13.14 4.20 5.90
N ARG A 47 14.44 4.28 6.20
CA ARG A 47 15.47 4.56 5.19
C ARG A 47 15.56 3.42 4.18
N ARG A 48 15.60 2.17 4.63
CA ARG A 48 15.63 0.98 3.77
C ARG A 48 14.38 0.86 2.91
N ASP A 49 13.20 1.15 3.46
CA ASP A 49 11.95 1.19 2.70
C ASP A 49 11.96 2.22 1.58
N ARG A 50 12.49 3.43 1.85
CA ARG A 50 12.67 4.46 0.82
C ARG A 50 13.60 3.99 -0.29
N LEU A 51 14.74 3.39 0.05
CA LEU A 51 15.70 2.87 -0.94
C LEU A 51 15.08 1.76 -1.79
N ARG A 52 14.44 0.76 -1.18
CA ARG A 52 13.72 -0.31 -1.89
C ARG A 52 12.64 0.24 -2.82
N SER A 53 11.88 1.24 -2.36
CA SER A 53 10.85 1.88 -3.18
C SER A 53 11.44 2.62 -4.38
N MET A 54 12.58 3.30 -4.20
CA MET A 54 13.30 3.95 -5.28
C MET A 54 13.84 2.95 -6.30
N GLU A 55 14.44 1.85 -5.83
CA GLU A 55 14.94 0.77 -6.67
C GLU A 55 13.83 0.09 -7.46
N ARG A 56 12.71 -0.25 -6.82
CA ARG A 56 11.53 -0.80 -7.50
C ARG A 56 11.03 0.12 -8.61
N ARG A 57 10.86 1.43 -8.31
CA ARG A 57 10.45 2.41 -9.33
C ARG A 57 11.45 2.54 -10.47
N LYS A 58 12.76 2.42 -10.18
CA LYS A 58 13.81 2.44 -11.20
C LYS A 58 13.71 1.20 -12.08
N SER A 59 13.56 0.01 -11.50
CA SER A 59 13.39 -1.26 -12.23
C SER A 59 12.19 -1.20 -13.17
N VAL A 60 11.02 -0.85 -12.64
CA VAL A 60 9.78 -0.76 -13.43
C VAL A 60 9.94 0.20 -14.62
N LYS A 61 10.57 1.36 -14.41
CA LYS A 61 10.83 2.30 -15.52
C LYS A 61 11.81 1.76 -16.56
N LEU A 62 12.79 0.96 -16.15
CA LEU A 62 13.68 0.29 -17.09
C LEU A 62 12.91 -0.74 -17.91
N ASP A 63 12.05 -1.54 -17.27
CA ASP A 63 11.20 -2.53 -17.94
C ASP A 63 10.22 -1.88 -18.93
N MET A 64 9.60 -0.76 -18.55
CA MET A 64 8.75 0.05 -19.46
C MET A 64 9.54 0.54 -20.67
N ARG A 65 10.76 1.07 -20.46
CA ARG A 65 11.61 1.57 -21.55
C ARG A 65 12.11 0.46 -22.47
N ALA A 66 12.32 -0.74 -21.93
CA ALA A 66 12.68 -1.92 -22.69
C ALA A 66 11.49 -2.53 -23.46
N GLY A 67 10.26 -2.06 -23.21
CA GLY A 67 9.05 -2.62 -23.81
C GLY A 67 8.59 -3.93 -23.18
N ASN A 68 9.12 -4.28 -22.00
CA ASN A 68 8.83 -5.54 -21.32
C ASN A 68 7.49 -5.52 -20.57
N LEU A 69 6.87 -4.35 -20.40
CA LEU A 69 5.59 -4.19 -19.74
C LEU A 69 4.50 -3.79 -20.73
N VAL A 70 3.33 -4.38 -20.58
CA VAL A 70 2.17 -4.16 -21.45
C VAL A 70 1.24 -3.14 -20.80
N SER A 71 0.74 -2.19 -21.58
CA SER A 71 -0.23 -1.19 -21.11
C SER A 71 -1.61 -1.82 -20.90
N MET A 72 -2.42 -1.20 -20.04
CA MET A 72 -3.81 -1.61 -19.79
C MET A 72 -4.61 -1.62 -21.09
N GLU A 73 -4.44 -0.61 -21.93
CA GLU A 73 -5.08 -0.53 -23.25
C GLU A 73 -4.74 -1.73 -24.13
N ALA A 74 -3.45 -2.09 -24.23
CA ALA A 74 -3.02 -3.23 -25.03
C ALA A 74 -3.50 -4.57 -24.45
N LEU A 75 -3.56 -4.72 -23.12
CA LEU A 75 -4.09 -5.92 -22.48
C LEU A 75 -5.59 -6.10 -22.71
N ILE A 76 -6.37 -5.01 -22.66
CA ILE A 76 -7.81 -5.04 -22.97
C ILE A 76 -8.01 -5.36 -24.46
N ALA A 77 -7.27 -4.69 -25.34
CA ALA A 77 -7.37 -4.93 -26.79
C ALA A 77 -6.96 -6.36 -27.18
N ALA A 78 -5.99 -6.94 -26.49
CA ALA A 78 -5.55 -8.33 -26.68
C ALA A 78 -6.44 -9.36 -25.98
N ALA A 79 -7.49 -8.94 -25.26
CA ALA A 79 -8.34 -9.79 -24.44
C ALA A 79 -7.51 -10.72 -23.53
N ALA A 80 -6.60 -10.15 -22.75
CA ALA A 80 -5.81 -10.90 -21.79
C ALA A 80 -6.72 -11.72 -20.83
N GLU A 81 -6.18 -12.77 -20.24
CA GLU A 81 -6.91 -13.59 -19.29
C GLU A 81 -6.62 -13.17 -17.84
N GLY A 82 -7.54 -13.49 -16.92
CA GLY A 82 -7.32 -13.35 -15.48
C GLY A 82 -7.99 -12.15 -14.83
N SER A 83 -8.09 -12.21 -13.50
CA SER A 83 -8.64 -11.15 -12.66
C SER A 83 -7.65 -9.99 -12.58
N PHE A 84 -8.13 -8.75 -12.46
CA PHE A 84 -7.22 -7.63 -12.21
C PHE A 84 -6.44 -7.78 -10.90
N ASP A 85 -6.96 -8.53 -9.93
CA ASP A 85 -6.26 -8.81 -8.67
C ASP A 85 -5.06 -9.75 -8.82
N ASP A 86 -4.94 -10.45 -9.95
CA ASP A 86 -3.79 -11.30 -10.25
C ASP A 86 -2.57 -10.48 -10.71
N TYR A 87 -2.74 -9.18 -10.91
CA TYR A 87 -1.75 -8.27 -11.47
C TYR A 87 -1.44 -7.12 -10.51
N ARG A 88 -0.21 -6.60 -10.62
CA ARG A 88 0.16 -5.30 -10.05
C ARG A 88 0.12 -4.26 -11.15
N PHE A 89 -0.26 -3.04 -10.80
CA PHE A 89 -0.33 -1.94 -11.77
C PHE A 89 0.63 -0.82 -11.40
N ASN A 90 1.28 -0.27 -12.41
CA ASN A 90 2.20 0.83 -12.27
C ASN A 90 1.86 1.93 -13.28
N LEU A 91 1.92 3.18 -12.84
CA LEU A 91 1.87 4.31 -13.75
C LEU A 91 3.17 4.40 -14.55
N LYS A 92 3.16 5.10 -15.69
CA LYS A 92 4.38 5.43 -16.47
C LYS A 92 5.52 6.07 -15.67
N THR A 93 5.23 6.63 -14.50
CA THR A 93 6.21 7.20 -13.58
C THR A 93 6.92 6.14 -12.71
N GLY A 94 6.52 4.86 -12.82
CA GLY A 94 6.94 3.74 -11.99
C GLY A 94 6.16 3.59 -10.68
N GLY A 95 5.26 4.52 -10.37
CA GLY A 95 4.46 4.49 -9.14
C GLY A 95 3.44 3.35 -9.16
N GLU A 96 3.49 2.48 -8.16
CA GLU A 96 2.51 1.40 -7.96
C GLU A 96 1.14 1.97 -7.58
N VAL A 97 0.10 1.43 -8.20
CA VAL A 97 -1.29 1.83 -8.01
C VAL A 97 -2.19 0.59 -8.00
N ARG A 98 -3.40 0.75 -7.47
CA ARG A 98 -4.50 -0.21 -7.62
C ARG A 98 -5.62 0.39 -8.45
N LEU A 99 -6.38 -0.47 -9.13
CA LEU A 99 -7.53 -0.06 -9.92
C LEU A 99 -8.78 0.16 -9.05
N GLY A 100 -9.62 1.11 -9.44
CA GLY A 100 -10.87 1.40 -8.75
C GLY A 100 -10.69 2.24 -7.47
N PHE A 101 -11.63 2.08 -6.53
CA PHE A 101 -11.73 2.93 -5.33
C PHE A 101 -10.90 2.38 -4.14
N PRO A 102 -10.34 3.27 -3.29
CA PRO A 102 -9.69 2.86 -2.05
C PRO A 102 -10.63 2.04 -1.16
N GLY A 103 -10.14 0.91 -0.65
CA GLY A 103 -10.91 0.03 0.24
C GLY A 103 -11.89 -0.92 -0.49
N ALA A 104 -11.94 -0.90 -1.82
CA ALA A 104 -12.66 -1.92 -2.57
C ALA A 104 -12.05 -3.31 -2.33
N ARG A 105 -12.90 -4.33 -2.21
CA ARG A 105 -12.46 -5.73 -2.00
C ARG A 105 -11.75 -6.32 -3.21
N GLN A 106 -12.08 -5.82 -4.40
CA GLN A 106 -11.56 -6.29 -5.69
C GLN A 106 -11.23 -5.09 -6.57
N GLN A 107 -10.20 -5.23 -7.40
CA GLN A 107 -9.86 -4.24 -8.43
C GLN A 107 -10.88 -4.24 -9.56
N THR A 108 -11.33 -3.05 -9.96
CA THR A 108 -12.26 -2.88 -11.08
C THR A 108 -11.87 -1.70 -11.96
N ILE A 109 -12.31 -1.74 -13.21
CA ILE A 109 -12.28 -0.59 -14.12
C ILE A 109 -13.68 -0.27 -14.62
N ALA A 110 -13.99 1.02 -14.70
CA ALA A 110 -15.28 1.50 -15.16
C ALA A 110 -15.31 1.58 -16.69
N PHE A 111 -16.45 1.22 -17.27
CA PHE A 111 -16.81 1.47 -18.66
C PHE A 111 -18.14 2.19 -18.73
N THR A 112 -18.35 2.97 -19.79
CA THR A 112 -19.57 3.74 -20.03
C THR A 112 -20.00 3.69 -21.50
N ASP A 113 -21.30 3.59 -21.75
CA ASP A 113 -21.91 3.81 -23.07
C ASP A 113 -22.47 5.25 -23.22
N GLY A 114 -22.22 6.08 -22.22
CA GLY A 114 -22.73 7.46 -22.11
C GLY A 114 -24.04 7.58 -21.33
N LYS A 115 -24.75 6.47 -21.07
CA LYS A 115 -25.98 6.41 -20.29
C LYS A 115 -25.80 5.66 -18.97
N GLN A 116 -25.01 4.59 -19.01
CA GLN A 116 -24.78 3.67 -17.90
C GLN A 116 -23.30 3.51 -17.63
N ILE A 117 -22.97 3.04 -16.42
CA ILE A 117 -21.61 2.69 -16.03
C ILE A 117 -21.60 1.24 -15.55
N VAL A 118 -20.67 0.45 -16.09
CA VAL A 118 -20.41 -0.94 -15.69
C VAL A 118 -18.99 -1.04 -15.13
N GLN A 119 -18.80 -1.91 -14.13
CA GLN A 119 -17.50 -2.19 -13.53
C GLN A 119 -17.01 -3.56 -13.99
N ALA A 120 -16.00 -3.59 -14.85
CA ALA A 120 -15.29 -4.82 -15.21
C ALA A 120 -14.35 -5.22 -14.06
N ARG A 121 -14.21 -6.52 -13.83
CA ARG A 121 -13.40 -7.10 -12.73
C ARG A 121 -12.18 -7.90 -13.22
N ASP A 122 -12.21 -8.26 -14.50
CA ASP A 122 -11.20 -9.04 -15.19
C ASP A 122 -11.03 -8.50 -16.61
N PHE A 123 -9.98 -8.97 -17.28
CA PHE A 123 -9.65 -8.54 -18.63
C PHE A 123 -10.67 -9.01 -19.67
N GLN A 124 -11.33 -10.16 -19.46
CA GLN A 124 -12.35 -10.67 -20.37
C GLN A 124 -13.56 -9.74 -20.42
N GLN A 125 -14.13 -9.37 -19.27
CA GLN A 125 -15.26 -8.43 -19.20
C GLN A 125 -14.89 -7.07 -19.78
N ALA A 126 -13.66 -6.61 -19.55
CA ALA A 126 -13.19 -5.36 -20.11
C ALA A 126 -13.07 -5.42 -21.65
N ALA A 127 -12.57 -6.52 -22.19
CA ALA A 127 -12.47 -6.74 -23.63
C ALA A 127 -13.86 -6.82 -24.28
N ASP A 128 -14.81 -7.52 -23.66
CA ASP A 128 -16.19 -7.64 -24.14
C ASP A 128 -16.88 -6.27 -24.20
N LEU A 129 -16.73 -5.44 -23.15
CA LEU A 129 -17.27 -4.09 -23.10
C LEU A 129 -16.62 -3.18 -24.15
N PHE A 130 -15.30 -3.25 -24.28
CA PHE A 130 -14.55 -2.49 -25.29
C PHE A 130 -14.98 -2.87 -26.72
N ALA A 131 -15.11 -4.16 -27.02
CA ALA A 131 -15.60 -4.66 -28.30
C ALA A 131 -17.05 -4.27 -28.59
N ALA A 132 -17.88 -4.15 -27.55
CA ALA A 132 -19.25 -3.63 -27.65
C ALA A 132 -19.31 -2.09 -27.81
N GLY A 133 -18.17 -1.40 -27.92
CA GLY A 133 -18.09 0.04 -28.13
C GLY A 133 -18.24 0.89 -26.86
N TRP A 134 -18.13 0.29 -25.68
CA TRP A 134 -18.12 1.05 -24.43
C TRP A 134 -16.77 1.74 -24.23
N GLU A 135 -16.80 2.95 -23.69
CA GLU A 135 -15.61 3.76 -23.41
C GLU A 135 -15.09 3.53 -21.99
N LEU A 136 -13.76 3.56 -21.81
CA LEU A 136 -13.13 3.48 -20.49
C LEU A 136 -13.40 4.73 -19.65
N GLY A 137 -13.88 4.53 -18.44
CA GLY A 137 -14.17 5.57 -17.46
C GLY A 137 -15.66 5.82 -17.28
N GLY A 138 -16.01 7.08 -17.00
CA GLY A 138 -17.41 7.52 -16.88
C GLY A 138 -17.72 8.67 -17.84
N PRO A 139 -19.00 9.05 -17.99
CA PRO A 139 -19.40 10.13 -18.89
C PRO A 139 -18.62 11.42 -18.62
N GLY A 140 -17.93 11.94 -19.64
CA GLY A 140 -17.08 13.15 -19.54
C GLY A 140 -15.83 13.00 -18.65
N ARG A 141 -15.51 11.77 -18.21
CA ARG A 141 -14.37 11.45 -17.33
C ARG A 141 -13.67 10.18 -17.84
N PRO A 142 -12.97 10.27 -19.00
CA PRO A 142 -12.31 9.11 -19.60
C PRO A 142 -11.10 8.65 -18.78
N GLY A 143 -10.79 7.36 -18.91
CA GLY A 143 -9.58 6.76 -18.38
C GLY A 143 -9.79 5.84 -17.19
N VAL A 144 -8.70 5.23 -16.75
CA VAL A 144 -8.65 4.25 -15.69
C VAL A 144 -8.56 4.96 -14.35
N ARG A 145 -9.52 4.72 -13.47
CA ARG A 145 -9.47 5.18 -12.07
C ARG A 145 -8.46 4.33 -11.31
N VAL A 146 -7.51 5.01 -10.66
CA VAL A 146 -6.47 4.37 -9.86
C VAL A 146 -6.33 5.06 -8.50
N HIS A 147 -5.79 4.35 -7.52
CA HIS A 147 -5.43 4.91 -6.23
C HIS A 147 -4.06 4.41 -5.74
N PHE A 148 -3.42 5.20 -4.89
CA PHE A 148 -2.13 4.83 -4.30
C PHE A 148 -2.34 3.96 -3.06
N PRO A 149 -1.72 2.76 -2.98
CA PRO A 149 -1.86 1.87 -1.82
C PRO A 149 -1.57 2.55 -0.49
N GLY A 150 -2.40 2.29 0.53
CA GLY A 150 -2.27 2.88 1.86
C GLY A 150 -2.73 4.34 1.95
N THR A 151 -3.29 4.91 0.88
CA THR A 151 -3.82 6.27 0.85
C THR A 151 -5.26 6.30 0.33
N ARG A 152 -5.95 7.42 0.55
CA ARG A 152 -7.25 7.71 -0.09
C ARG A 152 -7.10 8.57 -1.36
N GLN A 153 -5.87 8.74 -1.86
CA GLN A 153 -5.62 9.58 -3.01
C GLN A 153 -5.95 8.82 -4.30
N GLU A 154 -6.89 9.38 -5.07
CA GLU A 154 -7.35 8.85 -6.34
C GLU A 154 -6.87 9.70 -7.52
N ARG A 155 -6.80 9.08 -8.69
CA ARG A 155 -6.50 9.73 -9.95
C ARG A 155 -7.19 9.03 -11.11
N LEU A 156 -7.56 9.79 -12.14
CA LEU A 156 -7.84 9.24 -13.47
C LEU A 156 -6.57 9.30 -14.31
N SER A 157 -6.21 8.17 -14.88
CA SER A 157 -5.04 8.01 -15.75
C SER A 157 -5.46 7.47 -17.11
N PRO A 158 -4.86 7.92 -18.23
CA PRO A 158 -5.03 7.26 -19.52
C PRO A 158 -4.69 5.77 -19.43
N ALA A 159 -5.41 4.91 -20.16
CA ALA A 159 -5.15 3.47 -20.15
C ALA A 159 -3.74 3.12 -20.68
N ALA A 160 -3.25 3.89 -21.66
CA ALA A 160 -1.87 3.80 -22.15
C ALA A 160 -0.80 4.12 -21.09
N ASP A 161 -1.14 4.87 -20.03
CA ASP A 161 -0.22 5.29 -18.98
C ASP A 161 -0.22 4.33 -17.76
N VAL A 162 -1.04 3.28 -17.80
CA VAL A 162 -1.15 2.26 -16.75
C VAL A 162 -0.60 0.95 -17.31
N PHE A 163 0.37 0.37 -16.64
CA PHE A 163 1.06 -0.84 -17.08
C PHE A 163 0.85 -1.95 -16.06
N ALA A 164 0.63 -3.18 -16.53
CA ALA A 164 0.59 -4.33 -15.65
C ALA A 164 2.01 -4.88 -15.44
N THR A 165 2.33 -5.24 -14.20
CA THR A 165 3.51 -6.00 -13.81
C THR A 165 3.05 -7.34 -13.24
N GLY A 166 3.63 -8.42 -13.75
CA GLY A 166 3.31 -9.79 -13.35
C GLY A 166 2.05 -10.34 -14.03
N ALA A 167 2.21 -10.97 -15.18
CA ALA A 167 1.31 -12.05 -15.58
C ALA A 167 1.91 -13.34 -14.98
N LYS A 168 1.18 -14.01 -14.06
CA LYS A 168 1.53 -15.32 -13.46
C LYS A 168 3.03 -15.67 -13.42
N VAL A 169 3.73 -15.27 -12.36
CA VAL A 169 4.93 -16.01 -11.91
C VAL A 169 4.96 -16.06 -10.37
N ALA A 170 4.71 -17.29 -9.88
CA ALA A 170 5.18 -17.92 -8.66
C ALA A 170 4.99 -17.21 -7.30
N GLU A 171 4.09 -17.80 -6.50
CA GLU A 171 4.43 -18.20 -5.13
C GLU A 171 5.87 -18.74 -5.09
N GLU A 172 6.76 -18.07 -4.37
CA GLU A 172 7.87 -18.65 -3.59
C GLU A 172 8.71 -17.52 -3.00
N THR A 173 8.33 -17.05 -1.80
CA THR A 173 9.24 -16.82 -0.66
C THR A 173 8.44 -16.33 0.54
N SER A 174 7.64 -17.24 1.10
CA SER A 174 7.44 -17.31 2.54
C SER A 174 7.57 -18.77 2.94
N ASP A 175 8.79 -19.20 3.22
CA ASP A 175 9.07 -20.16 4.29
C ASP A 175 10.59 -20.34 4.41
N GLY A 176 11.09 -20.20 5.64
CA GLY A 176 12.50 -20.45 5.95
C GLY A 176 13.18 -19.38 6.80
N VAL A 177 12.58 -19.01 7.94
CA VAL A 177 13.39 -18.64 9.11
C VAL A 177 13.08 -19.68 10.19
N ALA A 178 13.97 -20.67 10.28
CA ALA A 178 14.16 -21.48 11.48
C ALA A 178 15.06 -20.70 12.45
#